data_AF-A0A7Z3AJE5-F1
#
_entry.id   AF-A0A7Z3AJE5-F1
#
_cell.length_a   1.000
_cell.length_b   1.000
_cell.length_c   1.000
_cell.angle_alpha   90.00
_cell.angle_beta   90.00
_cell.angle_gamma   90.00
#
_symmetry.space_group_name_H-M   'P 1'
#
loop_
_entity.id
_entity.type
_entity.pdbx_description
1 polymer ?
#
loop_
_entity_poly.entity_id
_entity_poly.type
_entity_poly.pdbx_seq_one_letter_code
_entity_poly.pdbx_strand_id
1 'polypeptide(L)'
;MKLFSQLFTATLEGAGPETRFVFELLAAGAASAAGDVEGYKVKALAVQFRLSQKLVSDALGDLIRLGMVLRQRGSPEGKGRPAITYALSPAVAQTLKASGSVYGVHGELLECLFSGAHIGMEVPGCLPSTAKDRQKVTKAGRPAPPGASKQLSACNRLLFATLLARADHCGVVSGIGGPELRKLTGFDEASLKHRLRRLMDLGLIRRYVPGVSSSIFAKSKVSSTYFLNLNHPGFELKGDCTVMVHLAWNPEDKSYTHTDDLRIDVIRYERQLEYSDPVTPINVIRFLVGQRPRVYPVLQIMLYRYASFLLSQHWRALLPGAYLWDDRLYEMIKLDFRKPVLMVPDESAAAEQARLDAEWVEAIEHFYKLAHDIAHEFRSRFGQATFLQFDSVQMSLLPVADDLGYKVITMVVSSSPVGSKEFVWLEEEKPGVVSLRPQTSESEVNLKNRYDLGLLTPPKRRAGKK
;
A
#
# COMPACT_ATOMS: atom_id res chain seq x y z
N MET A 1 -5.84 -7.08 -9.97
CA MET A 1 -6.11 -6.32 -11.21
C MET A 1 -4.81 -5.72 -11.74
N LYS A 2 -4.81 -5.12 -12.94
CA LYS A 2 -3.59 -4.65 -13.63
C LYS A 2 -3.85 -3.29 -14.27
N LEU A 3 -2.80 -2.55 -14.62
CA LEU A 3 -2.93 -1.40 -15.53
C LEU A 3 -2.94 -1.89 -16.99
N PHE A 4 -3.44 -1.09 -17.94
CA PHE A 4 -3.44 -1.50 -19.36
C PHE A 4 -2.03 -1.76 -19.88
N SER A 5 -1.08 -0.91 -19.51
CA SER A 5 0.37 -1.07 -19.75
C SER A 5 0.91 -2.43 -19.29
N GLN A 6 0.32 -3.03 -18.26
CA GLN A 6 0.79 -4.30 -17.71
C GLN A 6 0.30 -5.50 -18.52
N LEU A 7 -0.74 -5.36 -19.35
CA LEU A 7 -1.12 -6.36 -20.35
C LEU A 7 -0.03 -6.54 -21.41
N PHE A 8 0.72 -5.47 -21.68
CA PHE A 8 1.80 -5.42 -22.67
C PHE A 8 3.18 -5.39 -22.03
N THR A 9 3.34 -5.91 -20.80
CA THR A 9 4.62 -5.84 -20.06
C THR A 9 5.80 -6.40 -20.87
N ALA A 10 5.58 -7.49 -21.63
CA ALA A 10 6.60 -8.08 -22.50
C ALA A 10 6.93 -7.18 -23.69
N THR A 11 5.93 -6.58 -24.34
CA THR A 11 6.16 -5.71 -25.52
C THR A 11 6.68 -4.33 -25.14
N LEU A 12 6.42 -3.87 -23.91
CA LEU A 12 6.98 -2.65 -23.32
C LEU A 12 8.31 -2.90 -22.58
N GLU A 13 8.95 -4.05 -22.80
CA GLU A 13 10.28 -4.31 -22.29
C GLU A 13 11.29 -3.29 -22.86
N GLY A 14 12.13 -2.71 -22.00
CA GLY A 14 13.03 -1.61 -22.36
C GLY A 14 12.36 -0.24 -22.50
N ALA A 15 11.02 -0.14 -22.45
CA ALA A 15 10.33 1.15 -22.41
C ALA A 15 10.52 1.83 -21.05
N GLY A 16 10.92 3.10 -21.07
CA GLY A 16 11.03 3.92 -19.87
C GLY A 16 9.67 4.21 -19.20
N PRO A 17 9.69 4.73 -17.96
CA PRO A 17 8.48 5.00 -17.19
C PRO A 17 7.56 6.05 -17.83
N GLU A 18 8.12 7.07 -18.48
CA GLU A 18 7.32 8.10 -19.16
C GLU A 18 6.58 7.52 -20.37
N THR A 19 7.25 6.67 -21.16
CA THR A 19 6.67 5.95 -22.30
C THR A 19 5.52 5.04 -21.85
N ARG A 20 5.70 4.29 -20.76
CA ARG A 20 4.65 3.44 -20.17
C ARG A 20 3.47 4.24 -19.65
N PHE A 21 3.72 5.40 -19.03
CA PHE A 21 2.66 6.29 -18.57
C PHE A 21 1.85 6.87 -19.73
N VAL A 22 2.50 7.35 -20.79
CA VAL A 22 1.79 7.85 -21.98
C VAL A 22 0.98 6.74 -22.65
N PHE A 23 1.50 5.51 -22.72
CA PHE A 23 0.74 4.36 -23.22
C PHE A 23 -0.49 4.09 -22.36
N GLU A 24 -0.37 4.13 -21.04
CA GLU A 24 -1.51 3.95 -20.13
C GLU A 24 -2.62 4.97 -20.41
N LEU A 25 -2.27 6.24 -20.59
CA LEU A 25 -3.25 7.30 -20.89
C LEU A 25 -3.95 7.10 -22.24
N LEU A 26 -3.20 6.69 -23.27
CA LEU A 26 -3.77 6.38 -24.58
C LEU A 26 -4.71 5.16 -24.51
N ALA A 27 -4.31 4.12 -23.80
CA ALA A 27 -5.10 2.90 -23.62
C ALA A 27 -6.38 3.18 -22.82
N ALA A 28 -6.29 3.95 -21.74
CA ALA A 28 -7.45 4.37 -20.94
C ALA A 28 -8.46 5.19 -21.76
N GLY A 29 -7.96 6.16 -22.55
CA GLY A 29 -8.79 6.96 -23.44
C GLY A 29 -9.48 6.11 -24.52
N ALA A 30 -8.74 5.18 -25.13
CA ALA A 30 -9.28 4.28 -26.15
C ALA A 30 -10.30 3.27 -25.60
N ALA A 31 -10.13 2.82 -24.35
CA ALA A 31 -11.10 1.95 -23.69
C ALA A 31 -12.40 2.69 -23.33
N SER A 32 -12.31 3.99 -23.04
CA SER A 32 -13.46 4.84 -22.67
C SER A 32 -14.23 5.37 -23.89
N ALA A 33 -13.56 5.55 -25.04
CA ALA A 33 -14.18 6.02 -26.27
C ALA A 33 -14.81 4.85 -27.05
N ALA A 34 -16.15 4.78 -27.06
CA ALA A 34 -16.93 3.74 -27.74
C ALA A 34 -16.97 3.83 -29.29
N GLY A 35 -15.98 4.46 -29.93
CA GLY A 35 -15.97 4.70 -31.38
C GLY A 35 -14.58 5.05 -31.92
N ASP A 36 -14.39 4.93 -33.25
CA ASP A 36 -13.14 5.13 -33.96
C ASP A 36 -12.40 6.39 -33.50
N VAL A 37 -11.29 6.19 -32.80
CA VAL A 37 -10.49 7.31 -32.31
C VAL A 37 -9.79 7.95 -33.51
N GLU A 38 -10.25 9.12 -33.92
CA GLU A 38 -9.52 9.99 -34.83
C GLU A 38 -8.05 10.08 -34.39
N GLY A 39 -7.12 10.01 -35.35
CA GLY A 39 -5.71 9.95 -35.03
C GLY A 39 -5.26 11.12 -34.13
N TYR A 40 -4.60 10.78 -33.03
CA TYR A 40 -4.14 11.71 -32.00
C TYR A 40 -3.08 12.69 -32.54
N LYS A 41 -3.18 13.96 -32.17
CA LYS A 41 -2.15 14.98 -32.44
C LYS A 41 -1.33 15.24 -31.18
N VAL A 42 0.00 15.33 -31.29
CA VAL A 42 0.92 15.55 -30.14
C VAL A 42 0.52 16.76 -29.29
N LYS A 43 0.16 17.88 -29.92
CA LYS A 43 -0.25 19.09 -29.20
C LYS A 43 -1.54 18.88 -28.40
N ALA A 44 -2.51 18.16 -28.96
CA ALA A 44 -3.77 17.86 -28.30
C ALA A 44 -3.55 16.93 -27.10
N LEU A 45 -2.77 15.85 -27.29
CA LEU A 45 -2.40 14.93 -26.22
C LEU A 45 -1.63 15.61 -25.09
N ALA A 46 -0.69 16.50 -25.41
CA ALA A 46 0.06 17.23 -24.40
C ALA A 46 -0.85 18.11 -23.52
N VAL A 47 -1.85 18.75 -24.13
CA VAL A 47 -2.86 19.53 -23.39
C VAL A 47 -3.75 18.62 -22.56
N GLN A 48 -4.29 17.55 -23.15
CA GLN A 48 -5.19 16.60 -22.49
C GLN A 48 -4.51 15.94 -21.29
N PHE A 49 -3.30 15.41 -21.47
CA PHE A 49 -2.53 14.72 -20.43
C PHE A 49 -1.82 15.67 -19.47
N ARG A 50 -1.84 16.98 -19.77
CA ARG A 50 -1.07 18.02 -19.07
C ARG A 50 0.42 17.69 -18.95
N LEU A 51 0.99 17.16 -20.03
CA LEU A 51 2.40 16.82 -20.15
C LEU A 51 3.10 17.78 -21.10
N SER A 52 4.43 17.85 -21.04
CA SER A 52 5.18 18.64 -22.01
C SER A 52 5.08 18.01 -23.40
N GLN A 53 4.96 18.83 -24.45
CA GLN A 53 4.92 18.34 -25.83
C GLN A 53 6.15 17.50 -26.19
N LYS A 54 7.32 17.84 -25.63
CA LYS A 54 8.55 17.07 -25.81
C LYS A 54 8.40 15.65 -25.25
N LEU A 55 7.97 15.52 -23.99
CA LEU A 55 7.77 14.21 -23.36
C LEU A 55 6.79 13.35 -24.15
N VAL A 56 5.65 13.92 -24.57
CA VAL A 56 4.65 13.19 -25.37
C VAL A 56 5.24 12.77 -26.73
N SER A 57 5.99 13.65 -27.40
CA SER A 57 6.63 13.33 -28.68
C SER A 57 7.67 12.21 -28.54
N ASP A 58 8.53 12.29 -27.53
CA ASP A 58 9.59 11.31 -27.28
C ASP A 58 8.97 9.93 -26.94
N ALA A 59 7.97 9.91 -26.05
CA ALA A 59 7.22 8.71 -25.70
C ALA A 59 6.50 8.08 -26.91
N LEU A 60 5.85 8.87 -27.76
CA LEU A 60 5.21 8.36 -28.98
C LEU A 60 6.24 7.78 -29.96
N GLY A 61 7.44 8.37 -30.05
CA GLY A 61 8.53 7.83 -30.85
C GLY A 61 8.96 6.43 -30.38
N ASP A 62 9.11 6.25 -29.08
CA ASP A 62 9.39 4.93 -28.49
C ASP A 62 8.24 3.94 -28.70
N LEU A 63 6.98 4.36 -28.53
CA LEU A 63 5.83 3.49 -28.74
C LEU A 63 5.68 3.05 -30.21
N ILE A 64 6.09 3.88 -31.17
CA ILE A 64 6.19 3.49 -32.59
C ILE A 64 7.26 2.43 -32.78
N ARG A 65 8.45 2.64 -32.20
CA ARG A 65 9.56 1.66 -32.27
C ARG A 65 9.17 0.30 -31.69
N LEU A 66 8.30 0.29 -30.67
CA LEU A 66 7.79 -0.91 -30.02
C LEU A 66 6.53 -1.49 -30.69
N GLY A 67 6.03 -0.89 -31.79
CA GLY A 67 4.84 -1.37 -32.50
C GLY A 67 3.50 -1.17 -31.77
N MET A 68 3.49 -0.38 -30.70
CA MET A 68 2.29 -0.08 -29.90
C MET A 68 1.41 0.99 -30.57
N VAL A 69 2.05 1.93 -31.28
CA VAL A 69 1.42 3.08 -31.92
C VAL A 69 1.87 3.16 -33.38
N LEU A 70 0.93 3.48 -34.27
CA LEU A 70 1.18 3.72 -35.68
C LEU A 70 1.17 5.22 -35.97
N ARG A 71 2.11 5.66 -36.81
CA ARG A 71 2.15 7.02 -37.34
C ARG A 71 1.37 7.09 -38.65
N GLN A 72 0.31 7.88 -38.67
CA GLN A 72 -0.49 8.15 -39.85
C GLN A 72 -0.12 9.52 -40.42
N ARG A 73 -0.06 9.63 -41.74
CA ARG A 73 0.07 10.90 -42.46
C ARG A 73 -1.30 11.22 -43.05
N GLY A 74 -1.83 12.41 -42.76
CA GLY A 74 -3.07 12.88 -43.38
C GLY A 74 -2.94 12.98 -44.90
N SER A 75 -4.08 12.96 -45.61
CA SER A 75 -4.09 13.20 -47.05
C SER A 75 -3.53 14.60 -47.35
N PRO A 76 -2.81 14.78 -48.47
CA PRO A 76 -2.29 16.08 -48.90
C PRO A 76 -3.42 16.93 -49.51
N GLU A 77 -4.48 17.21 -48.76
CA GLU A 77 -5.54 18.14 -49.18
C GLU A 77 -5.20 19.57 -48.73
N GLY A 78 -4.16 20.15 -49.34
CA GLY A 78 -3.84 21.58 -49.16
C GLY A 78 -2.37 21.97 -49.32
N LYS A 79 -2.11 23.29 -49.42
CA LYS A 79 -0.75 23.86 -49.39
C LYS A 79 -0.20 23.78 -47.96
N GLY A 80 0.60 22.75 -47.67
CA GLY A 80 1.29 22.59 -46.39
C GLY A 80 1.91 21.20 -46.20
N ARG A 81 2.75 21.05 -45.16
CA ARG A 81 3.29 19.73 -44.76
C ARG A 81 2.13 18.87 -44.21
N PRO A 82 1.99 17.61 -44.62
CA PRO A 82 0.87 16.76 -44.19
C PRO A 82 0.78 16.68 -42.66
N ALA A 83 -0.44 16.77 -42.12
CA ALA A 83 -0.67 16.61 -40.69
C ALA A 83 -0.27 15.20 -40.25
N ILE A 84 0.52 15.10 -39.17
CA ILE A 84 0.91 13.82 -38.58
C ILE A 84 -0.05 13.51 -37.44
N THR A 85 -0.67 12.34 -37.51
CA THR A 85 -1.53 11.79 -36.47
C THR A 85 -0.98 10.44 -36.00
N TYR A 86 -1.38 10.03 -34.79
CA TYR A 86 -0.93 8.80 -34.15
C TYR A 86 -2.16 7.97 -33.79
N ALA A 87 -2.11 6.65 -33.94
CA ALA A 87 -3.19 5.77 -33.54
C ALA A 87 -2.62 4.53 -32.84
N LEU A 88 -3.36 3.93 -31.90
CA LEU A 88 -2.96 2.63 -31.35
C LEU A 88 -2.95 1.58 -32.47
N SER A 89 -2.03 0.62 -32.40
CA SER A 89 -2.00 -0.45 -33.39
C SER A 89 -3.26 -1.32 -33.28
N PRO A 90 -3.76 -1.91 -34.40
CA PRO A 90 -4.98 -2.73 -34.38
C PRO A 90 -4.93 -3.88 -33.36
N ALA A 91 -3.77 -4.53 -33.21
CA ALA A 91 -3.55 -5.58 -32.23
C ALA A 91 -3.71 -5.09 -30.79
N VAL A 92 -3.20 -3.89 -30.47
CA VAL A 92 -3.38 -3.26 -29.16
C VAL A 92 -4.85 -2.93 -28.94
N ALA A 93 -5.51 -2.28 -29.90
CA ALA A 93 -6.92 -1.91 -29.79
C ALA A 93 -7.84 -3.13 -29.59
N GLN A 94 -7.59 -4.23 -30.32
CA GLN A 94 -8.34 -5.49 -30.16
C GLN A 94 -8.13 -6.11 -28.77
N THR A 95 -6.89 -6.13 -28.27
CA THR A 95 -6.56 -6.63 -26.94
C THR A 95 -7.23 -5.79 -25.85
N LEU A 96 -7.25 -4.46 -25.99
CA LEU A 96 -7.92 -3.55 -25.05
C LEU A 96 -9.43 -3.81 -25.02
N LYS A 97 -10.07 -3.93 -26.18
CA LYS A 97 -11.51 -4.26 -26.30
C LYS A 97 -11.84 -5.61 -25.65
N ALA A 98 -10.98 -6.62 -25.83
CA ALA A 98 -11.18 -7.95 -25.24
C ALA A 98 -10.97 -7.97 -23.72
N SER A 99 -10.18 -7.04 -23.17
CA SER A 99 -9.81 -7.04 -21.74
C SER A 99 -10.88 -6.44 -20.82
N GLY A 100 -11.84 -5.67 -21.35
CA GLY A 100 -12.91 -5.02 -20.56
C GLY A 100 -12.40 -3.93 -19.60
N SER A 101 -13.16 -3.64 -18.54
CA SER A 101 -12.69 -2.74 -17.47
C SER A 101 -11.54 -3.38 -16.70
N VAL A 102 -10.36 -2.75 -16.77
CA VAL A 102 -9.13 -3.30 -16.16
C VAL A 102 -8.84 -2.66 -14.80
N TYR A 103 -9.41 -1.47 -14.55
CA TYR A 103 -9.25 -0.79 -13.28
C TYR A 103 -10.09 -1.51 -12.21
N GLY A 104 -9.41 -1.94 -11.14
CA GLY A 104 -10.00 -2.72 -10.06
C GLY A 104 -10.77 -1.85 -9.08
N VAL A 105 -10.63 -2.19 -7.79
CA VAL A 105 -11.36 -1.53 -6.69
C VAL A 105 -11.19 -0.01 -6.66
N HIS A 106 -9.98 0.49 -6.98
CA HIS A 106 -9.64 1.92 -6.91
C HIS A 106 -9.79 2.64 -8.26
N GLY A 107 -10.84 2.31 -9.03
CA GLY A 107 -11.05 2.85 -10.39
C GLY A 107 -11.10 4.36 -10.44
N GLU A 108 -11.89 5.00 -9.57
CA GLU A 108 -12.06 6.46 -9.53
C GLU A 108 -10.75 7.20 -9.22
N LEU A 109 -9.94 6.67 -8.29
CA LEU A 109 -8.63 7.21 -7.98
C LEU A 109 -7.65 7.08 -9.17
N LEU A 110 -7.71 5.96 -9.88
CA LEU A 110 -6.90 5.74 -11.09
C LEU A 110 -7.31 6.71 -12.21
N GLU A 111 -8.60 6.87 -12.44
CA GLU A 111 -9.13 7.85 -13.39
C GLU A 111 -8.72 9.28 -13.01
N CYS A 112 -8.79 9.64 -11.74
CA CYS A 112 -8.31 10.94 -11.25
C CYS A 112 -6.82 11.15 -11.54
N LEU A 113 -5.97 10.13 -11.31
CA LEU A 113 -4.54 10.18 -11.64
C LEU A 113 -4.26 10.38 -13.13
N PHE A 114 -5.09 9.77 -13.99
CA PHE A 114 -4.95 9.77 -15.44
C PHE A 114 -5.63 10.96 -16.14
N SER A 115 -6.63 11.58 -15.52
CA SER A 115 -7.37 12.74 -16.05
C SER A 115 -6.51 13.99 -16.31
N GLY A 116 -5.27 14.00 -15.81
CA GLY A 116 -4.43 15.19 -15.83
C GLY A 116 -4.86 16.23 -14.79
N ALA A 117 -5.86 15.96 -13.94
CA ALA A 117 -6.30 16.86 -12.88
C ALA A 117 -5.14 17.38 -12.02
N HIS A 118 -5.33 18.58 -11.47
CA HIS A 118 -4.34 19.18 -10.58
C HIS A 118 -4.43 18.51 -9.21
N ILE A 119 -3.67 17.44 -9.02
CA ILE A 119 -3.53 16.83 -7.71
C ILE A 119 -2.58 17.72 -6.91
N GLY A 120 -3.14 18.53 -6.01
CA GLY A 120 -2.39 19.42 -5.13
C GLY A 120 -1.51 18.61 -4.19
N MET A 121 -0.19 18.67 -4.39
CA MET A 121 0.77 17.95 -3.56
C MET A 121 1.55 18.93 -2.68
N GLU A 122 1.14 19.03 -1.41
CA GLU A 122 1.90 19.74 -0.39
C GLU A 122 2.61 18.75 0.53
N VAL A 123 3.87 19.04 0.87
CA VAL A 123 4.59 18.22 1.85
C VAL A 123 4.04 18.57 3.22
N PRO A 124 3.44 17.62 3.97
CA PRO A 124 2.90 17.90 5.29
C PRO A 124 3.95 18.51 6.21
N GLY A 125 3.59 19.58 6.93
CA GLY A 125 4.48 20.26 7.87
C GLY A 125 5.43 21.31 7.26
N CYS A 126 5.45 21.47 5.93
CA CYS A 126 6.09 22.63 5.32
C CYS A 126 5.12 23.82 5.29
N LEU A 127 5.60 25.02 5.66
CA LEU A 127 4.84 26.24 5.45
C LEU A 127 4.49 26.38 3.96
N PRO A 128 3.26 26.78 3.60
CA PRO A 128 2.93 27.07 2.22
C PRO A 128 3.89 28.15 1.74
N SER A 129 4.77 27.78 0.81
CA SER A 129 5.70 28.72 0.18
C SER A 129 4.89 29.92 -0.30
N THR A 130 5.18 31.11 0.24
CA THR A 130 4.56 32.37 -0.18
C THR A 130 4.57 32.41 -1.71
N ALA A 131 3.41 32.67 -2.31
CA ALA A 131 3.13 32.52 -3.73
C ALA A 131 3.98 33.38 -4.69
N LYS A 132 5.04 34.05 -4.20
CA LYS A 132 5.87 34.98 -4.96
C LYS A 132 7.09 34.39 -5.66
N ASP A 133 7.43 33.10 -5.54
CA ASP A 133 8.70 32.65 -6.16
C ASP A 133 8.78 31.20 -6.65
N ARG A 134 7.82 30.79 -7.50
CA ARG A 134 8.01 29.68 -8.47
C ARG A 134 7.01 29.89 -9.61
N GLN A 135 7.42 30.66 -10.61
CA GLN A 135 6.60 30.94 -11.79
C GLN A 135 6.08 29.62 -12.41
N LYS A 136 4.77 29.56 -12.70
CA LYS A 136 4.13 28.44 -13.45
C LYS A 136 4.77 28.20 -14.82
N VAL A 137 5.53 29.18 -15.30
CA VAL A 137 6.20 29.23 -16.58
C VAL A 137 7.59 29.83 -16.35
N THR A 138 8.66 29.21 -16.85
CA THR A 138 10.00 29.84 -16.78
C THR A 138 9.99 31.19 -17.53
N LYS A 139 10.95 32.09 -17.29
CA LYS A 139 11.12 33.35 -18.07
C LYS A 139 11.12 33.13 -19.61
N ALA A 140 11.30 31.89 -20.06
CA ALA A 140 11.30 31.46 -21.46
C ALA A 140 10.00 30.76 -21.94
N GLY A 141 8.86 30.89 -21.23
CA GLY A 141 7.58 30.37 -21.72
C GLY A 141 7.36 28.85 -21.54
N ARG A 142 8.25 28.14 -20.84
CA ARG A 142 8.14 26.67 -20.66
C ARG A 142 7.41 26.31 -19.35
N PRO A 143 6.60 25.24 -19.32
CA PRO A 143 5.99 24.76 -18.08
C PRO A 143 7.07 24.49 -17.02
N ALA A 144 6.84 24.95 -15.79
CA ALA A 144 7.78 24.70 -14.70
C ALA A 144 7.98 23.18 -14.49
N PRO A 145 9.20 22.71 -14.19
CA PRO A 145 9.44 21.29 -13.94
C PRO A 145 8.54 20.79 -12.79
N PRO A 146 8.15 19.50 -12.76
CA PRO A 146 7.10 18.99 -11.86
C PRO A 146 7.30 19.29 -10.36
N GLY A 147 8.55 19.48 -9.91
CA GLY A 147 8.85 19.87 -8.53
C GLY A 147 8.51 21.33 -8.16
N ALA A 148 8.31 22.20 -9.16
CA ALA A 148 7.98 23.61 -8.99
C ALA A 148 6.47 23.89 -9.08
N SER A 149 5.68 23.00 -9.69
CA SER A 149 4.24 23.20 -9.94
C SER A 149 3.29 22.61 -8.89
N LYS A 150 3.81 22.09 -7.77
CA LYS A 150 3.04 21.30 -6.76
C LYS A 150 2.29 20.09 -7.35
N GLN A 151 2.68 19.62 -8.54
CA GLN A 151 2.02 18.49 -9.22
C GLN A 151 2.83 17.20 -9.10
N LEU A 152 2.11 16.08 -9.08
CA LEU A 152 2.72 14.76 -9.21
C LEU A 152 3.26 14.58 -10.64
N SER A 153 4.55 14.23 -10.77
CA SER A 153 5.16 13.95 -12.08
C SER A 153 4.56 12.70 -12.73
N ALA A 154 4.65 12.57 -14.07
CA ALA A 154 4.24 11.38 -14.82
C ALA A 154 4.77 10.08 -14.19
N CYS A 155 6.06 10.05 -13.87
CA CYS A 155 6.71 8.91 -13.20
C CYS A 155 6.10 8.58 -11.83
N ASN A 156 5.82 9.58 -11.00
CA ASN A 156 5.21 9.35 -9.69
C ASN A 156 3.74 8.93 -9.82
N ARG A 157 3.00 9.47 -10.80
CA ARG A 157 1.63 9.04 -11.12
C ARG A 157 1.61 7.57 -11.55
N LEU A 158 2.50 7.17 -12.45
CA LEU A 158 2.63 5.77 -12.88
C LEU A 158 2.95 4.84 -11.70
N LEU A 159 3.90 5.22 -10.84
CA LEU A 159 4.26 4.42 -9.68
C LEU A 159 3.07 4.25 -8.72
N PHE A 160 2.40 5.35 -8.39
CA PHE A 160 1.26 5.31 -7.48
C PHE A 160 0.07 4.55 -8.09
N ALA A 161 -0.22 4.74 -9.38
CA ALA A 161 -1.22 3.96 -10.10
C ALA A 161 -0.89 2.46 -10.11
N THR A 162 0.39 2.10 -10.26
CA THR A 162 0.84 0.69 -10.21
C THR A 162 0.61 0.06 -8.83
N LEU A 163 0.79 0.84 -7.76
CA LEU A 163 0.49 0.44 -6.39
C LEU A 163 -1.02 0.31 -6.17
N LEU A 164 -1.82 1.33 -6.55
CA LEU A 164 -3.29 1.32 -6.43
C LEU A 164 -3.93 0.13 -7.16
N ALA A 165 -3.48 -0.18 -8.38
CA ALA A 165 -4.01 -1.29 -9.17
C ALA A 165 -3.82 -2.68 -8.51
N ARG A 166 -2.93 -2.76 -7.51
CA ARG A 166 -2.64 -3.96 -6.72
C ARG A 166 -2.99 -3.84 -5.25
N ALA A 167 -3.54 -2.69 -4.83
CA ALA A 167 -4.00 -2.53 -3.48
C ALA A 167 -5.31 -3.30 -3.27
N ASP A 168 -5.51 -3.82 -2.06
CA ASP A 168 -6.82 -4.29 -1.63
C ASP A 168 -7.79 -3.11 -1.37
N HIS A 169 -9.01 -3.39 -0.94
CA HIS A 169 -10.04 -2.37 -0.75
C HIS A 169 -9.70 -1.35 0.36
N CYS A 170 -8.75 -1.65 1.25
CA CYS A 170 -8.27 -0.73 2.29
C CYS A 170 -7.01 0.03 1.89
N GLY A 171 -6.47 -0.21 0.69
CA GLY A 171 -5.27 0.45 0.20
C GLY A 171 -3.98 -0.27 0.61
N VAL A 172 -4.03 -1.53 1.03
CA VAL A 172 -2.83 -2.32 1.38
C VAL A 172 -2.26 -2.98 0.14
N VAL A 173 -0.98 -2.74 -0.10
CA VAL A 173 -0.22 -3.37 -1.17
C VAL A 173 0.79 -4.32 -0.55
N SER A 174 0.61 -5.62 -0.77
CA SER A 174 1.52 -6.68 -0.32
C SER A 174 1.90 -7.62 -1.47
N GLY A 175 2.95 -8.41 -1.29
CA GLY A 175 3.36 -9.43 -2.26
C GLY A 175 4.24 -8.93 -3.41
N ILE A 176 4.49 -7.63 -3.54
CA ILE A 176 5.26 -7.05 -4.65
C ILE A 176 6.65 -6.64 -4.21
N GLY A 177 7.67 -7.26 -4.80
CA GLY A 177 9.07 -6.91 -4.58
C GLY A 177 9.54 -5.71 -5.41
N GLY A 178 10.66 -5.11 -5.01
CA GLY A 178 11.35 -4.09 -5.82
C GLY A 178 11.62 -4.52 -7.28
N PRO A 179 12.10 -5.75 -7.55
CA PRO A 179 12.28 -6.24 -8.93
C PRO A 179 11.00 -6.24 -9.75
N GLU A 180 9.87 -6.64 -9.15
CA GLU A 180 8.58 -6.66 -9.84
C GLU A 180 8.07 -5.24 -10.08
N LEU A 181 8.17 -4.33 -9.09
CA LEU A 181 7.84 -2.92 -9.30
C LEU A 181 8.65 -2.31 -10.44
N ARG A 182 9.96 -2.59 -10.53
CA ARG A 182 10.80 -2.16 -11.66
C ARG A 182 10.30 -2.73 -12.98
N LYS A 183 9.99 -4.02 -13.04
CA LYS A 183 9.45 -4.68 -14.24
C LYS A 183 8.13 -4.05 -14.70
N LEU A 184 7.27 -3.64 -13.77
CA LEU A 184 5.96 -3.06 -14.07
C LEU A 184 6.04 -1.58 -14.48
N THR A 185 6.97 -0.84 -13.90
CA THR A 185 7.08 0.62 -14.09
C THR A 185 8.15 1.04 -15.08
N GLY A 186 9.13 0.18 -15.39
CA GLY A 186 10.30 0.53 -16.19
C GLY A 186 11.36 1.35 -15.45
N PHE A 187 11.28 1.48 -14.12
CA PHE A 187 12.31 2.19 -13.34
C PHE A 187 13.57 1.34 -13.14
N ASP A 188 14.73 2.02 -13.10
CA ASP A 188 15.92 1.50 -12.43
C ASP A 188 15.75 1.54 -10.89
N GLU A 189 16.70 0.94 -10.17
CA GLU A 189 16.64 0.83 -8.71
C GLU A 189 16.70 2.18 -7.98
N ALA A 190 17.59 3.07 -8.41
CA ALA A 190 17.81 4.35 -7.78
C ALA A 190 16.59 5.26 -8.00
N SER A 191 16.08 5.28 -9.23
CA SER A 191 14.84 5.97 -9.59
C SER A 191 13.66 5.45 -8.77
N LEU A 192 13.44 4.13 -8.71
CA LEU A 192 12.33 3.57 -7.93
C LEU A 192 12.39 4.00 -6.46
N LYS A 193 13.57 3.89 -5.82
CA LYS A 193 13.77 4.28 -4.42
C LYS A 193 13.52 5.78 -4.19
N HIS A 194 13.96 6.63 -5.12
CA HIS A 194 13.71 8.07 -5.05
C HIS A 194 12.21 8.39 -5.19
N ARG A 195 11.52 7.74 -6.13
CA ARG A 195 10.10 7.94 -6.40
C ARG A 195 9.23 7.45 -5.25
N LEU A 196 9.50 6.26 -4.70
CA LEU A 196 8.84 5.75 -3.49
C LEU A 196 9.01 6.71 -2.32
N ARG A 197 10.22 7.24 -2.11
CA ARG A 197 10.45 8.26 -1.08
C ARG A 197 9.61 9.50 -1.32
N ARG A 198 9.56 9.98 -2.56
CA ARG A 198 8.73 11.14 -2.89
C ARG A 198 7.25 10.89 -2.61
N LEU A 199 6.72 9.69 -2.85
CA LEU A 199 5.33 9.35 -2.52
C LEU A 199 5.08 9.33 -1.00
N MET A 200 6.06 8.85 -0.21
CA MET A 200 6.01 8.92 1.26
C MET A 200 6.07 10.36 1.76
N ASP A 201 7.00 11.18 1.26
CA ASP A 201 7.15 12.59 1.64
C ASP A 201 5.90 13.43 1.31
N LEU A 202 5.16 13.01 0.28
CA LEU A 202 3.92 13.63 -0.15
C LEU A 202 2.68 13.11 0.58
N GLY A 203 2.82 12.11 1.46
CA GLY A 203 1.69 11.55 2.20
C GLY A 203 0.74 10.65 1.39
N LEU A 204 1.12 10.27 0.16
CA LEU A 204 0.38 9.28 -0.64
C LEU A 204 0.56 7.85 -0.12
N ILE A 205 1.63 7.61 0.64
CA ILE A 205 1.87 6.37 1.36
C ILE A 205 1.82 6.70 2.87
N ARG A 206 0.78 6.19 3.56
CA ARG A 206 0.57 6.35 5.00
C ARG A 206 1.66 5.67 5.81
N ARG A 207 1.99 4.42 5.44
CA ARG A 207 3.09 3.67 6.04
C ARG A 207 3.76 2.75 5.04
N TYR A 208 5.03 2.48 5.29
CA TYR A 208 5.85 1.53 4.59
C TYR A 208 6.55 0.60 5.58
N VAL A 209 6.38 -0.71 5.39
CA VAL A 209 7.12 -1.73 6.14
C VAL A 209 8.08 -2.45 5.20
N PRO A 210 9.41 -2.32 5.40
CA PRO A 210 10.40 -2.98 4.56
C PRO A 210 10.26 -4.50 4.61
N GLY A 211 10.42 -5.14 3.46
CA GLY A 211 10.50 -6.59 3.38
C GLY A 211 11.77 -7.15 4.04
N VAL A 212 11.73 -8.43 4.40
CA VAL A 212 12.82 -9.13 5.10
C VAL A 212 13.06 -10.50 4.46
N SER A 213 14.31 -10.96 4.55
CA SER A 213 14.65 -12.36 4.28
C SER A 213 14.86 -13.09 5.60
N SER A 214 14.17 -14.21 5.77
CA SER A 214 14.23 -15.05 6.97
C SER A 214 13.83 -16.48 6.62
N SER A 215 14.44 -17.44 7.33
CA SER A 215 14.20 -18.87 7.17
C SER A 215 12.83 -19.32 7.66
N ILE A 216 12.16 -18.55 8.52
CA ILE A 216 10.87 -18.93 9.11
C ILE A 216 9.71 -18.76 8.12
N PHE A 217 9.89 -17.96 7.07
CA PHE A 217 8.84 -17.69 6.09
C PHE A 217 8.92 -18.67 4.92
N ALA A 218 7.78 -19.15 4.45
CA ALA A 218 7.70 -20.11 3.34
C ALA A 218 8.43 -19.61 2.08
N LYS A 219 8.27 -18.32 1.75
CA LYS A 219 8.90 -17.71 0.58
C LYS A 219 10.35 -17.27 0.79
N SER A 220 10.96 -17.52 1.96
CA SER A 220 12.31 -17.06 2.41
C SER A 220 12.58 -15.55 2.33
N LYS A 221 11.86 -14.81 1.49
CA LYS A 221 11.90 -13.37 1.27
C LYS A 221 10.47 -12.86 1.21
N VAL A 222 10.11 -12.12 2.24
CA VAL A 222 8.83 -11.40 2.30
C VAL A 222 9.04 -10.04 1.65
N SER A 223 8.18 -9.71 0.69
CA SER A 223 8.15 -8.42 0.00
C SER A 223 7.79 -7.28 0.95
N SER A 224 8.00 -6.02 0.52
CA SER A 224 7.61 -4.87 1.35
C SER A 224 6.10 -4.63 1.29
N THR A 225 5.55 -4.10 2.37
CA THR A 225 4.12 -3.74 2.46
C THR A 225 3.96 -2.22 2.44
N TYR A 226 3.06 -1.72 1.61
CA TYR A 226 2.72 -0.30 1.51
C TYR A 226 1.27 -0.10 1.90
N PHE A 227 1.01 0.90 2.74
CA PHE A 227 -0.32 1.34 3.11
C PHE A 227 -0.58 2.67 2.42
N LEU A 228 -1.45 2.67 1.41
CA LEU A 228 -1.72 3.85 0.59
C LEU A 228 -2.69 4.80 1.30
N ASN A 229 -2.59 6.08 1.00
CA ASN A 229 -3.54 7.08 1.45
C ASN A 229 -4.64 7.27 0.41
N LEU A 230 -5.76 6.58 0.61
CA LEU A 230 -6.92 6.68 -0.28
C LEU A 230 -7.68 8.00 -0.07
N ASN A 231 -7.64 8.56 1.15
CA ASN A 231 -8.29 9.81 1.51
C ASN A 231 -7.34 11.01 1.38
N HIS A 232 -6.36 10.92 0.48
CA HIS A 232 -5.38 11.99 0.34
C HIS A 232 -6.07 13.26 -0.20
N PRO A 233 -5.97 14.42 0.50
CA PRO A 233 -6.73 15.63 0.14
C PRO A 233 -6.52 16.11 -1.31
N GLY A 234 -5.36 15.81 -1.89
CA GLY A 234 -5.05 16.15 -3.27
C GLY A 234 -5.93 15.47 -4.33
N PHE A 235 -6.68 14.41 -4.00
CA PHE A 235 -7.62 13.80 -4.95
C PHE A 235 -8.94 14.55 -5.06
N GLU A 236 -9.32 15.35 -4.05
CA GLU A 236 -10.62 16.06 -3.99
C GLU A 236 -11.84 15.14 -4.24
N LEU A 237 -11.67 13.83 -4.07
CA LEU A 237 -12.73 12.84 -4.08
C LEU A 237 -13.24 12.62 -2.66
N LYS A 238 -14.52 12.28 -2.50
CA LYS A 238 -15.00 11.78 -1.21
C LYS A 238 -14.27 10.49 -0.90
N GLY A 239 -13.73 10.36 0.32
CA GLY A 239 -12.99 9.18 0.72
C GLY A 239 -13.86 7.93 0.66
N ASP A 240 -13.42 6.94 -0.14
CA ASP A 240 -14.09 5.63 -0.19
C ASP A 240 -13.92 4.85 1.11
N CYS A 241 -12.90 5.20 1.92
CA CYS A 241 -12.61 4.55 3.18
C CYS A 241 -12.74 5.49 4.39
N THR A 242 -12.97 4.90 5.56
CA THR A 242 -12.90 5.58 6.85
C THR A 242 -11.64 5.16 7.59
N VAL A 243 -10.86 6.12 8.09
CA VAL A 243 -9.72 5.86 8.95
C VAL A 243 -10.13 6.08 10.40
N MET A 244 -9.89 5.06 11.23
CA MET A 244 -10.28 5.07 12.63
C MET A 244 -9.06 4.93 13.53
N VAL A 245 -8.97 5.78 14.54
CA VAL A 245 -7.94 5.76 15.58
C VAL A 245 -8.60 5.55 16.92
N HIS A 246 -8.01 4.72 17.77
CA HIS A 246 -8.43 4.55 19.17
C HIS A 246 -7.23 4.68 20.11
N LEU A 247 -7.31 5.60 21.07
CA LEU A 247 -6.36 5.76 22.16
C LEU A 247 -6.86 4.99 23.40
N ALA A 248 -6.02 4.12 23.95
CA ALA A 248 -6.35 3.26 25.10
C ALA A 248 -6.46 4.06 26.40
N TRP A 249 -7.33 3.59 27.30
CA TRP A 249 -7.23 3.94 28.70
C TRP A 249 -6.02 3.25 29.33
N ASN A 250 -5.30 3.96 30.21
CA ASN A 250 -4.04 3.53 30.80
C ASN A 250 -3.00 3.02 29.77
N PRO A 251 -2.41 3.91 28.96
CA PRO A 251 -1.53 3.51 27.87
C PRO A 251 -0.30 2.70 28.33
N GLU A 252 0.17 2.86 29.56
CA GLU A 252 1.40 2.18 29.99
C GLU A 252 1.28 0.65 29.98
N ASP A 253 0.10 0.11 30.31
CA ASP A 253 -0.18 -1.33 30.27
C ASP A 253 -0.27 -1.89 28.84
N LYS A 254 -0.37 -1.01 27.83
CA LYS A 254 -0.54 -1.35 26.42
C LYS A 254 0.67 -0.92 25.59
N SER A 255 1.82 -0.76 26.22
CA SER A 255 3.06 -0.28 25.59
C SER A 255 3.71 -1.24 24.59
N TYR A 256 3.26 -2.50 24.55
CA TYR A 256 3.84 -3.55 23.73
C TYR A 256 2.85 -4.10 22.71
N THR A 257 3.36 -4.56 21.57
CA THR A 257 2.62 -5.43 20.65
C THR A 257 2.90 -6.90 20.95
N HIS A 258 2.08 -7.81 20.43
CA HIS A 258 2.32 -9.25 20.57
C HIS A 258 3.69 -9.67 20.03
N THR A 259 4.20 -9.04 18.97
CA THR A 259 5.56 -9.37 18.48
C THR A 259 6.69 -8.75 19.31
N ASP A 260 6.43 -7.69 20.09
CA ASP A 260 7.39 -7.20 21.07
C ASP A 260 7.56 -8.20 22.20
N ASP A 261 6.45 -8.77 22.69
CA ASP A 261 6.47 -9.82 23.71
C ASP A 261 7.23 -11.06 23.21
N LEU A 262 6.91 -11.55 21.99
CA LEU A 262 7.66 -12.63 21.34
C LEU A 262 9.16 -12.34 21.27
N ARG A 263 9.52 -11.11 20.86
CA ARG A 263 10.93 -10.71 20.74
C ARG A 263 11.63 -10.66 22.08
N ILE A 264 10.96 -10.15 23.11
CA ILE A 264 11.48 -10.08 24.48
C ILE A 264 11.72 -11.49 25.01
N ASP A 265 10.76 -12.40 24.84
CA ASP A 265 10.88 -13.79 25.28
C ASP A 265 12.02 -14.53 24.55
N VAL A 266 12.17 -14.34 23.24
CA VAL A 266 13.30 -14.91 22.47
C VAL A 266 14.64 -14.37 22.98
N ILE A 267 14.76 -13.07 23.20
CA ILE A 267 16.01 -12.46 23.72
C ILE A 267 16.33 -12.99 25.12
N ARG A 268 15.33 -13.15 25.99
CA ARG A 268 15.50 -13.70 27.33
C ARG A 268 16.00 -15.14 27.28
N TYR A 269 15.38 -15.96 26.42
CA TYR A 269 15.78 -17.34 26.19
C TYR A 269 17.22 -17.46 25.66
N GLU A 270 17.59 -16.67 24.64
CA GLU A 270 18.94 -16.67 24.07
C GLU A 270 20.02 -16.25 25.09
N ARG A 271 19.66 -15.41 26.07
CA ARG A 271 20.57 -14.90 27.10
C ARG A 271 20.57 -15.72 28.39
N GLN A 272 19.78 -16.78 28.47
CA GLN A 272 19.64 -17.62 29.69
C GLN A 272 19.35 -16.78 30.95
N LEU A 273 18.53 -15.74 30.81
CA LEU A 273 18.16 -14.90 31.95
C LEU A 273 17.15 -15.67 32.81
N GLU A 274 17.52 -15.96 34.07
CA GLU A 274 16.59 -16.50 35.06
C GLU A 274 15.58 -15.41 35.48
N TYR A 275 14.36 -15.86 35.80
CA TYR A 275 13.15 -15.13 36.22
C TYR A 275 12.06 -14.96 35.14
N SER A 276 10.88 -15.50 35.50
CA SER A 276 9.59 -15.59 34.81
C SER A 276 9.42 -16.66 33.74
N ASP A 277 8.36 -17.47 33.88
CA ASP A 277 7.86 -18.35 32.82
C ASP A 277 7.53 -17.50 31.60
N PRO A 278 7.99 -17.88 30.39
CA PRO A 278 7.72 -17.09 29.19
C PRO A 278 6.21 -17.10 28.90
N VAL A 279 5.69 -15.96 28.46
CA VAL A 279 4.30 -15.86 27.97
C VAL A 279 4.15 -16.69 26.69
N THR A 280 5.23 -16.75 25.91
CA THR A 280 5.33 -17.50 24.67
C THR A 280 5.69 -18.97 24.93
N PRO A 281 4.97 -19.95 24.34
CA PRO A 281 5.34 -21.35 24.42
C PRO A 281 6.77 -21.63 23.94
N ILE A 282 7.47 -22.55 24.60
CA ILE A 282 8.90 -22.80 24.35
C ILE A 282 9.20 -23.22 22.91
N ASN A 283 8.28 -23.94 22.27
CA ASN A 283 8.45 -24.41 20.89
C ASN A 283 8.33 -23.26 19.88
N VAL A 284 7.48 -22.27 20.15
CA VAL A 284 7.41 -21.02 19.39
C VAL A 284 8.69 -20.21 19.55
N ILE A 285 9.21 -20.11 20.79
CA ILE A 285 10.49 -19.44 21.05
C ILE A 285 11.60 -20.09 20.22
N ARG A 286 11.75 -21.42 20.29
CA ARG A 286 12.75 -22.17 19.50
C ARG A 286 12.60 -21.96 18.00
N PHE A 287 11.37 -21.86 17.49
CA PHE A 287 11.10 -21.55 16.09
C PHE A 287 11.62 -20.15 15.67
N LEU A 288 11.62 -19.19 16.60
CA LEU A 288 12.00 -17.78 16.37
C LEU A 288 13.45 -17.44 16.80
N VAL A 289 14.15 -18.35 17.48
CA VAL A 289 15.56 -18.15 17.88
C VAL A 289 16.44 -17.89 16.65
N GLY A 290 17.43 -16.99 16.80
CA GLY A 290 18.35 -16.59 15.73
C GLY A 290 17.75 -15.64 14.70
N GLN A 291 16.48 -15.24 14.83
CA GLN A 291 15.86 -14.29 13.91
C GLN A 291 16.29 -12.85 14.16
N ARG A 292 16.47 -12.11 13.06
CA ARG A 292 16.90 -10.69 13.13
C ARG A 292 15.77 -9.81 13.67
N PRO A 293 16.08 -8.71 14.38
CA PRO A 293 15.06 -7.79 14.91
C PRO A 293 14.07 -7.25 13.85
N ARG A 294 14.48 -7.15 12.58
CA ARG A 294 13.62 -6.71 11.48
C ARG A 294 12.53 -7.72 11.07
N VAL A 295 12.60 -8.96 11.57
CA VAL A 295 11.59 -9.99 11.30
C VAL A 295 10.30 -9.72 12.09
N TYR A 296 10.41 -9.25 13.33
CA TYR A 296 9.26 -9.02 14.22
C TYR A 296 8.26 -7.99 13.68
N PRO A 297 8.67 -6.82 13.14
CA PRO A 297 7.72 -5.92 12.48
C PRO A 297 7.00 -6.55 11.28
N VAL A 298 7.68 -7.40 10.50
CA VAL A 298 7.04 -8.10 9.38
C VAL A 298 6.04 -9.14 9.90
N LEU A 299 6.39 -9.87 10.96
CA LEU A 299 5.51 -10.80 11.65
C LEU A 299 4.26 -10.07 12.19
N GLN A 300 4.42 -8.87 12.76
CA GLN A 300 3.31 -8.06 13.27
C GLN A 300 2.35 -7.67 12.15
N ILE A 301 2.86 -7.31 10.97
CA ILE A 301 2.02 -7.01 9.80
C ILE A 301 1.27 -8.25 9.31
N MET A 302 1.89 -9.43 9.39
CA MET A 302 1.21 -10.68 9.04
C MET A 302 0.08 -10.98 10.01
N LEU A 303 0.34 -10.84 11.33
CA LEU A 303 -0.69 -10.94 12.37
C LEU A 303 -1.81 -9.91 12.17
N TYR A 304 -1.48 -8.67 11.79
CA TYR A 304 -2.48 -7.65 11.44
C TYR A 304 -3.32 -8.05 10.24
N ARG A 305 -2.74 -8.65 9.20
CA ARG A 305 -3.50 -9.15 8.06
C ARG A 305 -4.45 -10.28 8.47
N TYR A 306 -4.02 -11.17 9.36
CA TYR A 306 -4.85 -12.25 9.89
C TYR A 306 -6.01 -11.73 10.75
N ALA A 307 -5.72 -10.79 11.66
CA ALA A 307 -6.75 -10.13 12.46
C ALA A 307 -7.72 -9.30 11.59
N SER A 308 -7.21 -8.65 10.55
CA SER A 308 -8.03 -7.91 9.56
C SER A 308 -9.00 -8.84 8.84
N PHE A 309 -8.54 -10.05 8.46
CA PHE A 309 -9.40 -11.08 7.89
C PHE A 309 -10.51 -11.49 8.87
N LEU A 310 -10.18 -11.81 10.11
CA LEU A 310 -11.16 -12.14 11.15
C LEU A 310 -12.18 -11.02 11.34
N LEU A 311 -11.74 -9.78 11.50
CA LEU A 311 -12.62 -8.63 11.71
C LEU A 311 -13.55 -8.40 10.52
N SER A 312 -13.05 -8.54 9.30
CA SER A 312 -13.85 -8.35 8.08
C SER A 312 -14.90 -9.45 7.88
N GLN A 313 -14.62 -10.69 8.30
CA GLN A 313 -15.53 -11.83 8.11
C GLN A 313 -16.46 -12.08 9.31
N HIS A 314 -15.97 -11.84 10.52
CA HIS A 314 -16.56 -12.34 11.76
C HIS A 314 -16.79 -11.23 12.81
N TRP A 315 -16.87 -9.96 12.42
CA TRP A 315 -17.04 -8.82 13.35
C TRP A 315 -18.07 -9.05 14.47
N ARG A 316 -19.25 -9.57 14.12
CA ARG A 316 -20.34 -9.84 15.09
C ARG A 316 -20.04 -11.02 16.02
N ALA A 317 -19.34 -12.04 15.53
CA ALA A 317 -19.02 -13.25 16.29
C ALA A 317 -17.79 -13.06 17.20
N LEU A 318 -16.92 -12.08 16.92
CA LEU A 318 -15.71 -11.76 17.69
C LEU A 318 -15.98 -11.02 19.02
N LEU A 319 -17.04 -11.38 19.74
CA LEU A 319 -17.29 -10.81 21.08
C LEU A 319 -16.11 -11.14 22.03
N PRO A 320 -15.84 -10.29 23.04
CA PRO A 320 -14.76 -10.55 23.98
C PRO A 320 -14.83 -11.98 24.57
N GLY A 321 -13.75 -12.75 24.40
CA GLY A 321 -13.65 -14.14 24.87
C GLY A 321 -14.28 -15.20 23.97
N ALA A 322 -14.92 -14.82 22.86
CA ALA A 322 -15.49 -15.77 21.91
C ALA A 322 -14.43 -16.26 20.93
N TYR A 323 -13.98 -17.51 21.08
CA TYR A 323 -13.06 -18.13 20.14
C TYR A 323 -13.81 -18.77 18.97
N LEU A 324 -13.41 -18.44 17.74
CA LEU A 324 -14.02 -18.98 16.53
C LEU A 324 -12.96 -19.66 15.67
N TRP A 325 -13.16 -20.95 15.38
CA TRP A 325 -12.31 -21.67 14.44
C TRP A 325 -12.66 -21.30 12.99
N ASP A 326 -11.63 -21.03 12.19
CA ASP A 326 -11.74 -20.68 10.78
C ASP A 326 -10.60 -21.36 10.01
N ASP A 327 -10.97 -22.33 9.18
CA ASP A 327 -10.02 -23.13 8.40
C ASP A 327 -9.23 -22.29 7.40
N ARG A 328 -9.85 -21.25 6.82
CA ARG A 328 -9.17 -20.40 5.84
C ARG A 328 -8.09 -19.59 6.51
N LEU A 329 -8.36 -19.05 7.70
CA LEU A 329 -7.35 -18.35 8.48
C LEU A 329 -6.20 -19.30 8.84
N TYR A 330 -6.51 -20.49 9.33
CA TYR A 330 -5.49 -21.48 9.73
C TYR A 330 -4.58 -21.84 8.55
N GLU A 331 -5.16 -22.08 7.37
CA GLU A 331 -4.39 -22.37 6.15
C GLU A 331 -3.62 -21.14 5.63
N MET A 332 -4.15 -19.92 5.76
CA MET A 332 -3.40 -18.70 5.45
C MET A 332 -2.13 -18.61 6.31
N ILE A 333 -2.23 -18.83 7.62
CA ILE A 333 -1.08 -18.80 8.52
C ILE A 333 -0.07 -19.88 8.12
N LYS A 334 -0.50 -21.12 7.92
CA LYS A 334 0.38 -22.22 7.48
C LYS A 334 1.13 -21.92 6.21
N LEU A 335 0.47 -21.36 5.19
CA LEU A 335 1.07 -21.10 3.88
C LEU A 335 2.18 -20.05 3.92
N ASP A 336 2.18 -19.20 4.95
CA ASP A 336 3.10 -18.09 5.09
C ASP A 336 4.39 -18.46 5.82
N PHE A 337 4.36 -19.50 6.65
CA PHE A 337 5.51 -19.99 7.41
C PHE A 337 6.11 -21.26 6.79
N ARG A 338 7.41 -21.45 6.98
CA ARG A 338 8.12 -22.64 6.50
C ARG A 338 8.08 -23.73 7.57
N LYS A 339 7.50 -24.88 7.24
CA LYS A 339 7.57 -26.07 8.08
C LYS A 339 9.03 -26.52 8.27
N PRO A 340 9.51 -26.74 9.50
CA PRO A 340 10.82 -27.34 9.76
C PRO A 340 10.92 -28.76 9.19
N VAL A 341 12.05 -29.08 8.55
CA VAL A 341 12.32 -30.41 7.97
C VAL A 341 13.71 -30.85 8.35
N LEU A 342 13.86 -32.08 8.84
CA LEU A 342 15.16 -32.69 9.09
C LEU A 342 15.93 -32.89 7.79
N MET A 343 17.19 -32.45 7.78
CA MET A 343 18.05 -32.52 6.59
C MET A 343 18.78 -33.87 6.46
N VAL A 344 18.76 -34.73 7.49
CA VAL A 344 19.50 -35.99 7.52
C VAL A 344 18.55 -37.13 7.93
N PRO A 345 18.34 -38.14 7.05
CA PRO A 345 17.58 -39.33 7.41
C PRO A 345 18.49 -40.28 8.20
N ASP A 346 18.19 -40.45 9.48
CA ASP A 346 18.80 -41.44 10.37
C ASP A 346 17.68 -42.28 11.00
N GLU A 347 17.99 -43.41 11.64
CA GLU A 347 16.94 -44.31 12.19
C GLU A 347 16.07 -43.64 13.28
N SER A 348 16.59 -42.59 13.95
CA SER A 348 15.83 -41.75 14.89
C SER A 348 15.05 -40.60 14.22
N ALA A 349 15.21 -40.40 12.91
CA ALA A 349 14.66 -39.25 12.20
C ALA A 349 13.13 -39.28 12.12
N ALA A 350 12.49 -40.45 12.17
CA ALA A 350 11.03 -40.53 12.17
C ALA A 350 10.43 -39.97 13.47
N ALA A 351 11.01 -40.31 14.62
CA ALA A 351 10.57 -39.81 15.92
C ALA A 351 10.86 -38.31 16.07
N GLU A 352 12.04 -37.86 15.63
CA GLU A 352 12.39 -36.44 15.69
C GLU A 352 11.57 -35.61 14.69
N GLN A 353 11.25 -36.14 13.51
CA GLN A 353 10.34 -35.45 12.57
C GLN A 353 8.92 -35.37 13.12
N ALA A 354 8.42 -36.42 13.78
CA ALA A 354 7.11 -36.39 14.43
C ALA A 354 7.07 -35.33 15.55
N ARG A 355 8.17 -35.18 16.30
CA ARG A 355 8.32 -34.11 17.29
C ARG A 355 8.32 -32.73 16.64
N LEU A 356 9.12 -32.51 15.60
CA LEU A 356 9.14 -31.24 14.86
C LEU A 356 7.79 -30.90 14.24
N ASP A 357 7.04 -31.90 13.79
CA ASP A 357 5.69 -31.74 13.27
C ASP A 357 4.72 -31.27 14.37
N ALA A 358 4.82 -31.82 15.57
CA ALA A 358 4.03 -31.37 16.72
C ALA A 358 4.42 -29.95 17.16
N GLU A 359 5.72 -29.66 17.28
CA GLU A 359 6.24 -28.32 17.61
C GLU A 359 5.81 -27.27 16.55
N TRP A 360 5.75 -27.68 15.28
CA TRP A 360 5.26 -26.86 14.19
C TRP A 360 3.76 -26.56 14.29
N VAL A 361 2.94 -27.57 14.60
CA VAL A 361 1.50 -27.39 14.80
C VAL A 361 1.25 -26.40 15.95
N GLU A 362 1.95 -26.56 17.06
CA GLU A 362 1.86 -25.63 18.20
C GLU A 362 2.28 -24.20 17.81
N ALA A 363 3.32 -24.05 16.99
CA ALA A 363 3.73 -22.73 16.50
C ALA A 363 2.64 -22.06 15.66
N ILE A 364 2.00 -22.81 14.76
CA ILE A 364 0.90 -22.30 13.95
C ILE A 364 -0.32 -21.96 14.81
N GLU A 365 -0.69 -22.82 15.75
CA GLU A 365 -1.79 -22.58 16.69
C GLU A 365 -1.54 -21.36 17.57
N HIS A 366 -0.29 -21.13 17.98
CA HIS A 366 0.08 -19.92 18.70
C HIS A 366 -0.11 -18.66 17.84
N PHE A 367 0.37 -18.64 16.59
CA PHE A 367 0.12 -17.49 15.70
C PHE A 367 -1.36 -17.29 15.38
N TYR A 368 -2.12 -18.38 15.32
CA TYR A 368 -3.58 -18.34 15.18
C TYR A 368 -4.23 -17.68 16.40
N LYS A 369 -3.82 -18.06 17.62
CA LYS A 369 -4.26 -17.42 18.86
C LYS A 369 -3.92 -15.94 18.89
N LEU A 370 -2.68 -15.56 18.56
CA LEU A 370 -2.27 -14.15 18.52
C LEU A 370 -3.11 -13.33 17.54
N ALA A 371 -3.48 -13.90 16.38
CA ALA A 371 -4.37 -13.22 15.43
C ALA A 371 -5.77 -12.95 16.02
N HIS A 372 -6.31 -13.91 16.79
CA HIS A 372 -7.56 -13.73 17.53
C HIS A 372 -7.43 -12.71 18.65
N ASP A 373 -6.37 -12.76 19.45
CA ASP A 373 -6.13 -11.81 20.54
C ASP A 373 -6.08 -10.37 20.01
N ILE A 374 -5.40 -10.15 18.87
CA ILE A 374 -5.39 -8.86 18.17
C ILE A 374 -6.79 -8.48 17.67
N ALA A 375 -7.50 -9.41 17.01
CA ALA A 375 -8.84 -9.13 16.51
C ALA A 375 -9.80 -8.75 17.65
N HIS A 376 -9.73 -9.44 18.80
CA HIS A 376 -10.51 -9.11 19.99
C HIS A 376 -10.14 -7.75 20.58
N GLU A 377 -8.85 -7.39 20.66
CA GLU A 377 -8.43 -6.07 21.14
C GLU A 377 -9.04 -4.95 20.27
N PHE A 378 -8.97 -5.10 18.95
CA PHE A 378 -9.55 -4.14 18.00
C PHE A 378 -11.07 -4.12 18.08
N ARG A 379 -11.71 -5.28 18.12
CA ARG A 379 -13.18 -5.42 18.21
C ARG A 379 -13.73 -4.85 19.51
N SER A 380 -13.02 -5.06 20.63
CA SER A 380 -13.38 -4.54 21.94
C SER A 380 -13.34 -3.02 21.93
N ARG A 381 -12.24 -2.42 21.47
CA ARG A 381 -12.05 -0.96 21.45
C ARG A 381 -12.97 -0.24 20.47
N PHE A 382 -12.96 -0.62 19.20
CA PHE A 382 -13.79 0.03 18.19
C PHE A 382 -15.27 -0.33 18.32
N GLY A 383 -15.59 -1.46 18.98
CA GLY A 383 -16.95 -1.84 19.33
C GLY A 383 -17.64 -0.94 20.35
N GLN A 384 -16.89 -0.14 21.10
CA GLN A 384 -17.45 0.85 22.03
C GLN A 384 -18.17 1.99 21.29
N ALA A 385 -17.80 2.24 20.02
CA ALA A 385 -18.49 3.19 19.16
C ALA A 385 -19.76 2.55 18.55
N THR A 386 -20.79 2.35 19.38
CA THR A 386 -22.06 1.70 18.98
C THR A 386 -22.84 2.45 17.89
N PHE A 387 -22.51 3.73 17.68
CA PHE A 387 -23.07 4.55 16.60
C PHE A 387 -22.52 4.18 15.20
N LEU A 388 -21.53 3.29 15.12
CA LEU A 388 -20.94 2.81 13.86
C LEU A 388 -21.39 1.38 13.57
N GLN A 389 -21.74 1.12 12.31
CA GLN A 389 -22.12 -0.21 11.83
C GLN A 389 -21.03 -0.79 10.93
N PHE A 390 -20.50 -1.94 11.34
CA PHE A 390 -19.35 -2.60 10.71
C PHE A 390 -19.74 -3.87 9.93
N ASP A 391 -21.00 -3.96 9.53
CA ASP A 391 -21.49 -5.15 8.85
C ASP A 391 -21.04 -5.17 7.38
N SER A 392 -20.43 -6.28 6.97
CA SER A 392 -20.00 -6.51 5.57
C SER A 392 -18.98 -5.51 5.03
N VAL A 393 -18.21 -4.85 5.90
CA VAL A 393 -17.11 -3.95 5.50
C VAL A 393 -15.77 -4.68 5.54
N GLN A 394 -14.86 -4.35 4.61
CA GLN A 394 -13.48 -4.82 4.73
C GLN A 394 -12.70 -3.89 5.63
N MET A 395 -11.90 -4.49 6.50
CA MET A 395 -11.09 -3.78 7.47
C MET A 395 -9.63 -4.13 7.25
N SER A 396 -8.76 -3.16 7.48
CA SER A 396 -7.32 -3.37 7.55
C SER A 396 -6.74 -2.65 8.74
N LEU A 397 -5.99 -3.38 9.55
CA LEU A 397 -5.19 -2.83 10.62
C LEU A 397 -4.02 -2.03 10.04
N LEU A 398 -3.74 -0.86 10.61
CA LEU A 398 -2.59 -0.03 10.25
C LEU A 398 -1.51 -0.11 11.32
N PRO A 399 -0.23 -0.27 10.92
CA PRO A 399 0.89 -0.10 11.84
C PRO A 399 1.03 1.35 12.30
N VAL A 400 1.11 1.52 13.62
CA VAL A 400 1.44 2.78 14.31
C VAL A 400 2.96 2.91 14.49
N ALA A 401 3.42 3.95 15.17
CA ALA A 401 4.83 4.06 15.57
C ALA A 401 5.25 2.92 16.51
N ASP A 402 6.47 2.42 16.31
CA ASP A 402 6.98 1.18 16.93
C ASP A 402 7.07 1.28 18.46
N ASP A 403 7.11 2.48 19.04
CA ASP A 403 7.19 2.76 20.48
C ASP A 403 5.83 2.92 21.16
N LEU A 404 4.73 2.81 20.41
CA LEU A 404 3.38 2.98 20.95
C LEU A 404 2.68 1.67 21.28
N GLY A 405 3.12 0.53 20.77
CA GLY A 405 2.44 -0.75 21.02
C GLY A 405 0.94 -0.68 20.71
N TYR A 406 0.11 -1.08 21.67
CA TYR A 406 -1.34 -0.89 21.66
C TYR A 406 -1.82 0.31 22.48
N LYS A 407 -0.96 1.26 22.87
CA LYS A 407 -1.40 2.58 23.39
C LYS A 407 -2.37 3.23 22.41
N VAL A 408 -2.04 3.09 21.13
CA VAL A 408 -2.85 3.52 20.01
C VAL A 408 -3.05 2.34 19.08
N ILE A 409 -4.28 2.20 18.58
CA ILE A 409 -4.55 1.34 17.44
C ILE A 409 -5.24 2.12 16.33
N THR A 410 -4.92 1.76 15.09
CA THR A 410 -5.47 2.41 13.90
C THR A 410 -5.98 1.35 12.93
N MET A 411 -7.14 1.57 12.32
CA MET A 411 -7.65 0.74 11.22
C MET A 411 -8.23 1.58 10.08
N VAL A 412 -8.29 0.99 8.89
CA VAL A 412 -9.00 1.50 7.72
C VAL A 412 -10.18 0.59 7.45
N VAL A 413 -11.33 1.19 7.13
CA VAL A 413 -12.55 0.48 6.73
C VAL A 413 -12.89 0.90 5.30
N SER A 414 -12.95 -0.05 4.37
CA SER A 414 -13.02 0.18 2.91
C SER A 414 -14.30 0.83 2.41
N SER A 415 -15.34 0.86 3.22
CA SER A 415 -16.62 1.49 2.91
C SER A 415 -17.04 2.20 4.17
N SER A 416 -17.27 3.51 4.08
CA SER A 416 -17.62 4.33 5.24
C SER A 416 -18.80 3.67 5.98
N PRO A 417 -18.61 3.22 7.23
CA PRO A 417 -19.72 2.81 8.08
C PRO A 417 -20.89 3.78 8.00
N VAL A 418 -22.12 3.29 8.08
CA VAL A 418 -23.30 4.16 8.07
C VAL A 418 -23.17 5.18 9.21
N GLY A 419 -23.11 6.47 8.87
CA GLY A 419 -22.95 7.57 9.82
C GLY A 419 -21.50 7.98 10.15
N SER A 420 -20.47 7.38 9.57
CA SER A 420 -19.09 7.81 9.79
C SER A 420 -18.61 8.94 8.88
N LYS A 421 -17.70 9.75 9.43
CA LYS A 421 -16.85 10.69 8.69
C LYS A 421 -15.65 9.95 8.10
N GLU A 422 -14.92 10.58 7.18
CA GLU A 422 -13.70 10.01 6.58
C GLU A 422 -12.61 9.67 7.62
N PHE A 423 -12.63 10.36 8.76
CA PHE A 423 -11.74 10.12 9.89
C PHE A 423 -12.51 10.13 11.21
N VAL A 424 -12.22 9.14 12.06
CA VAL A 424 -12.81 8.98 13.40
C VAL A 424 -11.69 8.78 14.41
N TRP A 425 -11.67 9.61 15.46
CA TRP A 425 -10.72 9.46 16.56
C TRP A 425 -11.46 9.26 17.87
N LEU A 426 -11.31 8.06 18.40
CA LEU A 426 -11.83 7.61 19.69
C LEU A 426 -10.75 7.71 20.77
N GLU A 427 -11.12 8.22 21.94
CA GLU A 427 -10.27 8.22 23.12
C GLU A 427 -11.03 7.63 24.29
N GLU A 428 -10.43 6.65 24.96
CA GLU A 428 -11.03 6.03 26.11
C GLU A 428 -10.77 6.88 27.38
N GLU A 429 -11.87 7.49 27.84
CA GLU A 429 -12.10 8.35 29.01
C GLU A 429 -11.82 7.76 30.38
N LYS A 430 -12.12 6.47 30.43
CA LYS A 430 -12.16 5.53 31.56
C LYS A 430 -12.58 4.19 30.97
N PRO A 431 -12.35 3.06 31.64
CA PRO A 431 -12.62 1.75 31.07
C PRO A 431 -14.05 1.66 30.49
N GLY A 432 -14.16 1.42 29.19
CA GLY A 432 -15.43 1.26 28.48
C GLY A 432 -16.19 2.56 28.16
N VAL A 433 -15.64 3.74 28.45
CA VAL A 433 -16.25 5.02 28.09
C VAL A 433 -15.34 5.74 27.11
N VAL A 434 -15.83 5.87 25.88
CA VAL A 434 -15.10 6.48 24.77
C VAL A 434 -15.71 7.82 24.40
N SER A 435 -14.87 8.84 24.26
CA SER A 435 -15.24 10.12 23.68
C SER A 435 -14.76 10.23 22.23
N LEU A 436 -15.56 10.91 21.42
CA LEU A 436 -15.21 11.23 20.04
C LEU A 436 -14.48 12.56 20.01
N ARG A 437 -13.23 12.54 19.54
CA ARG A 437 -12.47 13.77 19.32
C ARG A 437 -13.07 14.57 18.14
N PRO A 438 -12.97 15.91 18.17
CA PRO A 438 -13.65 16.77 17.21
C PRO A 438 -13.13 16.64 15.76
N GLN A 439 -11.90 16.15 15.58
CA GLN A 439 -11.25 16.07 14.28
C GLN A 439 -12.04 15.17 13.33
N THR A 440 -12.23 15.66 12.11
CA THR A 440 -13.04 15.01 11.07
C THR A 440 -12.25 14.59 9.84
N SER A 441 -10.99 15.04 9.75
CA SER A 441 -10.06 14.73 8.68
C SER A 441 -8.67 14.40 9.26
N GLU A 442 -7.94 13.48 8.61
CA GLU A 442 -6.55 13.18 8.93
C GLU A 442 -5.64 14.43 8.89
N SER A 443 -6.02 15.44 8.09
CA SER A 443 -5.25 16.68 7.92
C SER A 443 -5.33 17.62 9.12
N GLU A 444 -6.38 17.54 9.94
CA GLU A 444 -6.59 18.34 11.15
C GLU A 444 -5.76 17.83 12.34
N VAL A 445 -5.28 16.59 12.27
CA VAL A 445 -4.43 15.99 13.28
C VAL A 445 -3.04 16.63 13.24
N ASN A 446 -2.50 17.01 14.40
CA ASN A 446 -1.14 17.56 14.49
C ASN A 446 -0.13 16.63 13.81
N LEU A 447 0.83 17.21 13.09
CA LEU A 447 1.83 16.48 12.31
C LEU A 447 2.54 15.37 13.08
N LYS A 448 2.93 15.60 14.34
CA LYS A 448 3.59 14.57 15.15
C LYS A 448 2.67 13.36 15.35
N ASN A 449 1.44 13.63 15.76
CA ASN A 449 0.41 12.59 15.94
C ASN A 449 0.13 11.88 14.61
N ARG A 450 0.17 12.55 13.46
CA ARG A 450 0.01 11.86 12.16
C ARG A 450 1.08 10.80 11.91
N TYR A 451 2.33 11.06 12.32
CA TYR A 451 3.40 10.05 12.24
C TYR A 451 3.19 8.90 13.24
N ASP A 452 2.83 9.27 14.46
CA ASP A 452 2.67 8.37 15.60
C ASP A 452 1.51 7.40 15.39
N LEU A 453 0.37 7.90 14.92
CA LEU A 453 -0.87 7.15 14.67
C LEU A 453 -0.87 6.35 13.34
N GLY A 454 0.24 6.37 12.58
CA GLY A 454 0.35 5.65 11.30
C GLY A 454 -0.40 6.31 10.12
N LEU A 455 -0.82 7.57 10.25
CA LEU A 455 -1.52 8.34 9.22
C LEU A 455 -0.55 8.95 8.19
N LEU A 456 0.72 9.06 8.54
CA LEU A 456 1.76 9.61 7.68
C LEU A 456 3.10 8.90 7.91
N THR A 457 3.86 8.69 6.84
CA THR A 457 5.17 8.04 6.96
C THR A 457 6.16 9.03 7.59
N PRO A 458 6.84 8.68 8.70
CA PRO A 458 7.81 9.58 9.32
C PRO A 458 8.98 9.86 8.37
N PRO A 459 9.49 11.10 8.32
CA PRO A 459 10.67 11.41 7.54
C PRO A 459 11.84 10.59 8.09
N LYS A 460 12.71 10.13 7.20
CA LYS A 460 13.90 9.38 7.61
C LYS A 460 14.70 10.25 8.58
N ARG A 461 14.87 9.82 9.85
CA ARG A 461 15.75 10.51 10.81
C ARG A 461 17.10 10.73 10.11
N ARG A 462 17.47 11.99 9.90
CA ARG A 462 18.83 12.31 9.42
C ARG A 462 19.77 11.79 10.50
N ALA A 463 20.69 10.91 10.13
CA ALA A 463 21.77 10.52 11.01
C ALA A 463 22.50 11.81 11.42
N GLY A 464 22.46 12.16 12.71
CA GLY A 464 23.06 13.38 13.25
C GLY A 464 22.05 14.47 13.60
N LYS A 465 21.47 14.35 14.80
CA LYS A 465 21.39 15.38 15.83
C LYS A 465 21.03 14.65 17.12
N LYS A 466 22.07 14.25 17.85
CA LYS A 466 21.98 14.03 19.30
C LYS A 466 21.87 15.40 19.96
#